data_AF-A0A3M2HER6-F1
#
_entry.id   AF-A0A3M2HER6-F1
#
_cell.length_a   1.000
_cell.length_b   1.000
_cell.length_c   1.000
_cell.angle_alpha   90.00
_cell.angle_beta   90.00
_cell.angle_gamma   90.00
#
_symmetry.space_group_name_H-M   'P 1'
#
loop_
_entity.id
_entity.type
_entity.pdbx_description
1 polymer ?
#
loop_
_entity_poly.entity_id
_entity_poly.type
_entity_poly.pdbx_seq_one_letter_code
_entity_poly.pdbx_strand_id
1 'polypeptide(L)'
;MYEDYCADYSFKSDFKPEFVSLWAGWLGKDNLHKLDQVTPNEWGKFNTLLRLLSQRYTMLAISHETKQVAKVNDIESYLSTYEQAMNKDSEQFSAFIIQELSCAISESWDHTYIIWHKSKGEIHSLSPLIKACDLEHFSG
;
A
#
# COMPACT_ATOMS: atom_id res chain seq x y z
N MET A 1 16.75 -0.78 10.19
CA MET A 1 15.34 -0.49 9.87
C MET A 1 15.01 -0.69 8.41
N TYR A 2 15.56 0.07 7.45
CA TYR A 2 15.36 -0.21 6.01
C TYR A 2 15.73 -1.67 5.66
N GLU A 3 16.93 -2.09 6.06
CA GLU A 3 17.45 -3.44 5.80
C GLU A 3 16.69 -4.54 6.56
N ASP A 4 15.81 -4.22 7.51
CA ASP A 4 14.98 -5.22 8.20
C ASP A 4 13.82 -5.69 7.32
N TYR A 5 13.41 -4.84 6.37
CA TYR A 5 12.27 -5.05 5.47
C TYR A 5 12.68 -5.26 4.02
N CYS A 6 13.75 -4.60 3.57
CA CYS A 6 14.12 -4.55 2.15
C CYS A 6 15.50 -5.15 1.87
N ALA A 7 15.64 -5.77 0.70
CA ALA A 7 16.89 -6.23 0.09
C ALA A 7 16.81 -5.98 -1.43
N ASP A 8 17.91 -5.54 -2.05
CA ASP A 8 18.00 -5.30 -3.49
C ASP A 8 16.84 -4.44 -4.07
N TYR A 9 16.49 -3.36 -3.36
CA TYR A 9 15.40 -2.43 -3.73
C TYR A 9 13.99 -3.07 -3.75
N SER A 10 13.82 -4.21 -3.11
CA SER A 10 12.55 -4.93 -2.97
C SER A 10 12.30 -5.34 -1.52
N PHE A 11 11.08 -5.71 -1.15
CA PHE A 11 10.83 -6.35 0.14
C PHE A 11 11.50 -7.74 0.17
N LYS A 12 12.05 -8.09 1.34
CA LYS A 12 12.72 -9.38 1.52
C LYS A 12 11.78 -10.54 1.23
N SER A 13 12.34 -11.63 0.71
CA SER A 13 11.58 -12.83 0.30
C SER A 13 10.90 -13.59 1.43
N ASP A 14 11.22 -13.29 2.70
CA ASP A 14 10.51 -13.83 3.87
C ASP A 14 9.19 -13.10 4.16
N PHE A 15 8.92 -11.96 3.52
CA PHE A 15 7.62 -11.30 3.54
C PHE A 15 6.68 -11.91 2.49
N LYS A 16 5.41 -12.03 2.88
CA LYS A 16 4.30 -12.51 2.06
C LYS A 16 3.43 -11.33 1.64
N PRO A 17 2.96 -11.29 0.39
CA PRO A 17 2.05 -10.25 -0.08
C PRO A 17 0.59 -10.61 0.23
N GLU A 18 -0.16 -9.61 0.70
CA GLU A 18 -1.63 -9.57 0.70
C GLU A 18 -2.04 -8.33 -0.11
N PHE A 19 -2.99 -8.50 -1.01
CA PHE A 19 -3.38 -7.47 -1.96
C PHE A 19 -4.59 -6.72 -1.43
N VAL A 20 -4.59 -5.40 -1.61
CA VAL A 20 -5.69 -4.49 -1.30
C VAL A 20 -6.09 -3.78 -2.57
N SER A 21 -7.32 -3.98 -3.02
CA SER A 21 -7.77 -3.43 -4.31
C SER A 21 -9.24 -3.01 -4.28
N LEU A 22 -9.69 -2.44 -5.40
CA LEU A 22 -11.10 -2.10 -5.63
C LEU A 22 -11.98 -3.31 -5.94
N TRP A 23 -11.39 -4.50 -6.10
CA TRP A 23 -12.06 -5.70 -6.61
C TRP A 23 -11.79 -6.90 -5.71
N ALA A 24 -12.75 -7.83 -5.63
CA ALA A 24 -12.68 -8.99 -4.72
C ALA A 24 -11.61 -10.06 -5.09
N GLY A 25 -10.68 -9.73 -5.99
CA GLY A 25 -9.62 -10.61 -6.44
C GLY A 25 -8.79 -9.97 -7.55
N TRP A 26 -7.89 -10.77 -8.11
CA TRP A 26 -7.14 -10.36 -9.30
C TRP A 26 -8.08 -10.03 -10.45
N LEU A 27 -7.90 -8.83 -11.02
CA LEU A 27 -8.67 -8.35 -12.16
C LEU A 27 -8.60 -9.37 -13.31
N GLY A 28 -7.41 -9.92 -13.57
CA GLY A 28 -7.14 -10.83 -14.69
C GLY A 28 -7.06 -10.07 -16.02
N LYS A 29 -6.42 -10.68 -17.02
CA LYS A 29 -6.13 -10.02 -18.31
C LYS A 29 -7.38 -9.48 -19.01
N ASP A 30 -8.50 -10.20 -18.91
CA ASP A 30 -9.75 -9.84 -19.59
C ASP A 30 -10.42 -8.60 -19.00
N ASN A 31 -10.10 -8.23 -17.77
CA ASN A 31 -10.70 -7.09 -17.08
C ASN A 31 -9.77 -5.87 -16.94
N LEU A 32 -8.59 -5.87 -17.58
CA LEU A 32 -7.64 -4.74 -17.50
C LEU A 32 -8.24 -3.40 -17.94
N HIS A 33 -9.24 -3.42 -18.82
CA HIS A 33 -10.02 -2.23 -19.22
C HIS A 33 -10.77 -1.55 -18.05
N LYS A 34 -10.91 -2.21 -16.90
CA LYS A 34 -11.52 -1.62 -15.70
C LYS A 34 -10.57 -0.66 -14.98
N LEU A 35 -9.26 -0.73 -15.25
CA LEU A 35 -8.29 0.25 -14.75
C LEU A 35 -8.63 1.65 -15.29
N ASP A 36 -9.01 1.73 -16.58
CA ASP A 36 -9.43 2.99 -17.23
C ASP A 36 -10.75 3.56 -16.67
N GLN A 37 -11.49 2.77 -15.88
CA GLN A 37 -12.77 3.17 -15.28
C GLN A 37 -12.61 3.68 -13.85
N VAL A 38 -11.42 3.59 -13.26
CA VAL A 38 -11.15 4.08 -11.92
C VAL A 38 -11.34 5.60 -11.90
N THR A 39 -12.16 6.07 -10.98
CA THR A 39 -12.51 7.47 -10.78
C THR A 39 -11.72 8.07 -9.61
N PRO A 40 -11.69 9.42 -9.48
CA PRO A 40 -11.11 10.06 -8.31
C PRO A 40 -11.70 9.58 -6.97
N ASN A 41 -12.98 9.20 -6.96
CA ASN A 41 -13.63 8.70 -5.76
C ASN A 41 -13.09 7.32 -5.35
N GLU A 42 -12.88 6.42 -6.31
CA GLU A 42 -12.28 5.10 -6.06
C GLU A 42 -10.82 5.23 -5.62
N TRP A 43 -10.04 6.10 -6.27
CA TRP A 43 -8.68 6.39 -5.80
C TRP A 43 -8.66 6.97 -4.39
N GLY A 44 -9.62 7.84 -4.07
CA GLY A 44 -9.79 8.44 -2.75
C GLY A 44 -9.93 7.42 -1.60
N LYS A 45 -10.37 6.18 -1.90
CA LYS A 45 -10.43 5.09 -0.91
C LYS A 45 -9.06 4.68 -0.41
N PHE A 46 -8.05 4.59 -1.29
CA PHE A 46 -6.67 4.30 -0.89
C PHE A 46 -6.07 5.42 -0.05
N ASN A 47 -6.30 6.67 -0.44
CA ASN A 47 -5.90 7.82 0.37
C ASN A 47 -6.55 7.79 1.76
N THR A 48 -7.82 7.39 1.84
CA THR A 48 -8.53 7.22 3.11
C THR A 48 -7.92 6.10 3.96
N LEU A 49 -7.57 4.96 3.34
CA LEU A 49 -6.88 3.87 4.03
C LEU A 49 -5.56 4.34 4.64
N LEU A 50 -4.71 5.02 3.87
CA LEU A 50 -3.42 5.53 4.35
C LEU A 50 -3.60 6.52 5.52
N ARG A 51 -4.62 7.38 5.48
CA ARG A 51 -4.97 8.26 6.62
C ARG A 51 -5.39 7.48 7.86
N LEU A 52 -6.24 6.47 7.71
CA LEU A 52 -6.66 5.64 8.86
C LEU A 52 -5.48 4.89 9.48
N LEU A 53 -4.55 4.41 8.64
CA LEU A 53 -3.32 3.77 9.11
C LEU A 53 -2.44 4.77 9.87
N SER A 54 -2.22 5.97 9.33
CA SER A 54 -1.36 6.98 9.99
C SER A 54 -1.96 7.53 11.28
N GLN A 55 -3.28 7.51 11.44
CA GLN A 55 -3.96 7.90 12.67
C GLN A 55 -3.83 6.84 13.78
N ARG A 56 -3.66 5.57 13.41
CA ARG A 56 -3.68 4.44 14.34
C ARG A 56 -2.30 3.88 14.65
N TYR A 57 -1.36 4.03 13.72
CA TYR A 57 -0.04 3.41 13.77
C TYR A 57 1.05 4.41 13.43
N THR A 58 2.25 4.12 13.92
CA THR A 58 3.46 4.82 13.51
C THR A 58 3.87 4.35 12.12
N MET A 59 3.72 5.23 11.13
CA MET A 59 4.15 4.96 9.76
C MET A 59 5.53 5.53 9.48
N LEU A 60 6.37 4.74 8.80
CA LEU A 60 7.67 5.17 8.31
C LEU A 60 7.73 5.05 6.79
N ALA A 61 7.96 6.15 6.08
CA ALA A 61 8.15 6.14 4.63
C ALA A 61 9.50 5.52 4.27
N ILE A 62 9.50 4.64 3.27
CA ILE A 62 10.68 3.96 2.74
C ILE A 62 11.20 4.77 1.54
N SER A 63 12.51 5.05 1.51
CA SER A 63 13.20 5.58 0.34
C SER A 63 14.20 4.55 -0.16
N HIS A 64 13.91 3.96 -1.33
CA HIS A 64 14.80 2.99 -1.98
C HIS A 64 16.08 3.64 -2.52
N GLU A 65 16.00 4.88 -2.98
CA GLU A 65 17.15 5.67 -3.47
C GLU A 65 18.19 5.88 -2.36
N THR A 66 17.76 6.35 -1.19
CA THR A 66 18.65 6.66 -0.07
C THR A 66 18.87 5.47 0.86
N LYS A 67 18.12 4.38 0.70
CA LYS A 67 18.06 3.21 1.60
C LYS A 67 17.76 3.59 3.05
N GLN A 68 16.89 4.58 3.23
CA GLN A 68 16.50 5.11 4.53
C GLN A 68 15.01 4.96 4.76
N VAL A 69 14.63 5.07 6.03
CA VAL A 69 13.24 5.20 6.45
C VAL A 69 13.10 6.47 7.28
N ALA A 70 12.00 7.19 7.08
CA ALA A 70 11.71 8.42 7.79
C ALA A 70 10.31 8.34 8.38
N LYS A 71 10.14 8.85 9.61
CA LYS A 71 8.83 8.89 10.25
C LYS A 71 7.90 9.82 9.47
N VAL A 72 6.70 9.33 9.16
CA VAL A 72 5.62 10.12 8.58
C VAL A 72 4.97 10.93 9.69
N ASN A 73 5.17 12.25 9.67
CA ASN A 73 4.54 13.18 10.62
C ASN A 73 3.25 13.78 10.06
N ASP A 74 3.18 13.91 8.73
CA ASP A 74 1.99 14.34 7.99
C ASP A 74 1.81 13.36 6.82
N ILE A 75 0.71 12.61 6.84
CA ILE A 75 0.41 11.65 5.77
C ILE A 75 0.01 12.37 4.49
N GLU A 76 -0.58 13.57 4.57
CA GLU A 76 -1.12 14.29 3.39
C GLU A 76 -0.02 14.63 2.39
N SER A 77 1.22 14.87 2.85
CA SER A 77 2.37 15.13 1.96
C SER A 77 2.78 13.92 1.12
N TYR A 78 2.27 12.73 1.43
CA TYR A 78 2.54 11.49 0.70
C TYR A 78 1.37 11.03 -0.17
N LEU A 79 0.19 11.62 -0.01
CA LEU A 79 -1.00 11.20 -0.75
C LEU A 79 -1.00 11.82 -2.14
N SER A 80 -1.02 10.98 -3.17
CA SER A 80 -1.21 11.43 -4.55
C SER A 80 -2.68 11.81 -4.78
N THR A 81 -2.91 12.89 -5.52
CA THR A 81 -4.20 13.10 -6.19
C THR A 81 -4.42 12.01 -7.23
N TYR A 82 -5.67 11.86 -7.69
CA TYR A 82 -5.98 10.93 -8.79
C TYR A 82 -5.14 11.22 -10.03
N GLU A 83 -5.08 12.49 -10.45
CA GLU A 83 -4.30 12.91 -11.62
C GLU A 83 -2.80 12.59 -11.46
N GLN A 84 -2.24 12.80 -10.27
CA GLN A 84 -0.85 12.44 -9.99
C GLN A 84 -0.65 10.94 -10.08
N ALA A 85 -1.54 10.14 -9.47
CA ALA A 85 -1.46 8.69 -9.48
C ALA A 85 -1.52 8.10 -10.90
N MET A 86 -2.30 8.72 -11.81
CA MET A 86 -2.43 8.24 -13.20
C MET A 86 -1.17 8.51 -14.04
N ASN A 87 -0.36 9.49 -13.65
CA ASN A 87 0.83 9.91 -14.38
C ASN A 87 2.13 9.51 -13.69
N LYS A 88 2.03 8.67 -12.65
CA LYS A 88 3.11 8.32 -11.75
C LYS A 88 3.96 7.19 -12.30
N ASP A 89 5.27 7.36 -12.27
CA ASP A 89 6.21 6.29 -12.57
C ASP A 89 6.39 5.36 -11.36
N SER A 90 6.77 4.10 -11.61
CA SER A 90 6.93 3.11 -10.55
C SER A 90 7.96 3.50 -9.47
N GLU A 91 8.96 4.31 -9.83
CA GLU A 91 9.97 4.84 -8.90
C GLU A 91 9.37 5.79 -7.85
N GLN A 92 8.21 6.38 -8.15
CA GLN A 92 7.53 7.28 -7.26
C GLN A 92 6.59 6.52 -6.32
N PHE A 93 6.31 5.23 -6.55
CA PHE A 93 5.34 4.44 -5.77
C PHE A 93 5.66 4.50 -4.29
N SER A 94 4.61 4.78 -3.51
CA SER A 94 4.76 4.98 -2.09
C SER A 94 4.94 3.63 -1.39
N ALA A 95 5.80 3.59 -0.38
CA ALA A 95 6.00 2.43 0.46
C ALA A 95 6.21 2.86 1.91
N PHE A 96 5.53 2.19 2.84
CA PHE A 96 5.53 2.53 4.24
C PHE A 96 5.68 1.30 5.13
N ILE A 97 6.42 1.43 6.22
CA ILE A 97 6.42 0.46 7.32
C ILE A 97 5.33 0.87 8.31
N ILE A 98 4.56 -0.10 8.79
CA ILE A 98 3.63 0.03 9.91
C ILE A 98 4.29 -0.62 11.13
N GLN A 99 4.93 0.20 11.97
CA GLN A 99 5.93 -0.27 12.92
C GLN A 99 5.35 -1.26 13.96
N GLU A 100 4.18 -0.96 14.50
CA GLU A 100 3.52 -1.75 15.56
C GLU A 100 3.09 -3.13 15.07
N LEU A 101 2.82 -3.27 13.78
CA LEU A 101 2.42 -4.54 13.15
C LEU A 101 3.59 -5.27 12.51
N SER A 102 4.80 -4.72 12.54
CA SER A 102 5.96 -5.32 11.84
C SER A 102 5.68 -5.67 10.36
N CYS A 103 4.81 -4.91 9.70
CA CYS A 103 4.43 -5.08 8.31
C CYS A 103 4.76 -3.83 7.49
N ALA A 104 4.66 -3.92 6.18
CA ALA A 104 4.78 -2.80 5.28
C ALA A 104 3.60 -2.75 4.31
N ILE A 105 3.36 -1.60 3.70
CA ILE A 105 2.36 -1.40 2.66
C ILE A 105 3.01 -0.63 1.51
N SER A 106 2.83 -1.08 0.28
CA SER A 106 3.37 -0.42 -0.91
C SER A 106 2.34 -0.33 -2.02
N GLU A 107 2.44 0.73 -2.81
CA GLU A 107 1.64 0.93 -4.01
C GLU A 107 2.12 0.05 -5.17
N SER A 108 1.20 -0.34 -6.05
CA SER A 108 1.42 -1.10 -7.29
C SER A 108 0.77 -0.40 -8.47
N TRP A 109 1.20 -0.75 -9.68
CA TRP A 109 0.82 -0.09 -10.94
C TRP A 109 -0.66 -0.28 -11.35
N ASP A 110 -1.35 -1.27 -10.77
CA ASP A 110 -2.69 -1.70 -11.15
C ASP A 110 -3.78 -1.21 -10.18
N HIS A 111 -3.58 -0.04 -9.55
CA HIS A 111 -4.42 0.48 -8.47
C HIS A 111 -4.61 -0.52 -7.32
N THR A 112 -3.54 -1.23 -7.00
CA THR A 112 -3.49 -2.16 -5.88
C THR A 112 -2.46 -1.65 -4.89
N TYR A 113 -2.73 -1.81 -3.60
CA TYR A 113 -1.71 -1.74 -2.57
C TYR A 113 -1.38 -3.15 -2.10
N ILE A 114 -0.11 -3.40 -1.81
CA ILE A 114 0.39 -4.69 -1.34
C ILE A 114 0.82 -4.51 0.10
N ILE A 115 0.24 -5.31 0.99
CA ILE A 115 0.68 -5.44 2.37
C ILE A 115 1.71 -6.57 2.45
N TRP A 116 2.89 -6.25 2.95
CA TRP A 116 3.99 -7.18 3.15
C TRP A 116 4.07 -7.57 4.62
N HIS A 117 3.91 -8.85 4.92
CA HIS A 117 3.87 -9.34 6.29
C HIS A 117 4.64 -10.67 6.46
N LYS A 118 5.12 -10.97 7.68
CA LYS A 118 5.79 -12.26 7.97
C LYS A 118 4.84 -13.33 8.50
N SER A 119 3.77 -12.91 9.20
CA SER A 119 2.75 -13.79 9.78
C SER A 119 1.34 -13.26 9.48
N LYS A 120 0.33 -14.14 9.49
CA LYS A 120 -1.07 -13.78 9.16
C LYS A 120 -1.78 -12.99 10.27
N GLY A 121 -1.32 -13.06 11.52
CA GLY A 121 -1.99 -12.41 12.65
C GLY A 121 -2.03 -10.87 12.53
N GLU A 122 -1.02 -10.31 11.87
CA GLU A 122 -0.82 -8.89 11.62
C GLU A 122 -1.90 -8.34 10.66
N ILE A 123 -2.26 -9.13 9.64
CA ILE A 123 -3.27 -8.76 8.63
C ILE A 123 -4.66 -8.64 9.24
N HIS A 124 -5.01 -9.50 10.21
CA HIS A 124 -6.33 -9.47 10.85
C HIS A 124 -6.64 -8.11 11.50
N SER A 125 -5.61 -7.37 11.93
CA SER A 125 -5.79 -6.03 12.50
C SER A 125 -6.00 -4.94 11.44
N LEU A 126 -5.63 -5.20 10.18
CA LEU A 126 -5.78 -4.29 9.05
C LEU A 126 -7.09 -4.49 8.30
N SER A 127 -7.61 -5.73 8.24
CA SER A 127 -8.85 -6.07 7.53
C SER A 127 -10.05 -5.15 7.86
N PRO A 128 -10.32 -4.77 9.13
CA PRO A 128 -11.42 -3.86 9.44
C PRO A 128 -11.22 -2.45 8.87
N LEU A 129 -9.97 -1.96 8.81
CA LEU A 129 -9.65 -0.64 8.27
C LEU A 129 -9.79 -0.63 6.75
N ILE A 130 -9.31 -1.67 6.08
CA ILE A 130 -9.45 -1.86 4.63
C ILE A 130 -10.93 -1.86 4.25
N LYS A 131 -11.73 -2.67 4.97
CA LYS A 131 -13.18 -2.78 4.71
C LYS A 131 -13.93 -1.47 4.99
N ALA A 132 -13.50 -0.68 5.99
CA ALA A 132 -14.07 0.63 6.27
C ALA A 132 -13.86 1.65 5.13
N CYS A 133 -12.92 1.40 4.22
CA CYS A 133 -12.68 2.20 3.03
C CYS A 133 -13.39 1.66 1.78
N ASP A 134 -14.27 0.66 1.90
CA ASP A 134 -14.88 -0.05 0.78
C ASP A 134 -13.83 -0.58 -0.23
N LEU A 135 -12.75 -1.13 0.33
CA LEU A 135 -11.69 -1.85 -0.38
C LEU A 135 -11.76 -3.34 -0.03
N GLU A 136 -11.32 -4.15 -0.98
CA GLU A 136 -11.21 -5.59 -0.85
C GLU A 136 -9.78 -5.98 -0.47
N HIS A 137 -9.60 -7.10 0.22
CA HIS A 137 -8.27 -7.68 0.42
C HIS A 137 -8.27 -9.20 0.26
N PHE A 138 -7.18 -9.73 -0.29
CA PHE A 138 -7.02 -11.16 -0.55
C PHE A 138 -5.55 -11.57 -0.58
N SER A 139 -5.28 -12.82 -0.23
CA SER A 139 -3.95 -13.42 -0.32
C SER A 139 -3.61 -13.85 -1.75
N GLY A 140 -2.34 -13.71 -2.13
CA GLY A 140 -1.77 -14.28 -3.37
C GLY A 140 -1.56 -15.78 -3.34
#